data_AF-A0A1S2IGE9-F1
#
_entry.id   AF-A0A1S2IGE9-F1
#
_cell.length_a   1.000
_cell.length_b   1.000
_cell.length_c   1.000
_cell.angle_alpha   90.00
_cell.angle_beta   90.00
_cell.angle_gamma   90.00
#
_symmetry.space_group_name_H-M   'P 1'
#
loop_
_entity.id
_entity.type
_entity.pdbx_description
1 polymer ?
#
loop_
_entity_poly.entity_id
_entity_poly.type
_entity_poly.pdbx_seq_one_letter_code
_entity_poly.pdbx_strand_id
1 'polypeptide(L)'
;MTISPTSASHPVHEQELVFAHVRAVLGAAEASPVLPRLSRRKTARALASAGFCNLTGEPVRASALKQDGTQFFDRSETVLVESLTRGRRFYGLFVEPTSPTHEDWATITDMFAELGRRVHGRLAPADQFRG
;
A
#
# COMPACT_ATOMS: atom_id res chain seq x y z
N MET A 1 40.07 -17.31 12.11
CA MET A 1 39.54 -16.88 10.80
C MET A 1 38.04 -16.76 10.95
N THR A 2 37.54 -15.55 10.76
CA THR A 2 36.15 -15.13 10.98
C THR A 2 35.32 -15.48 9.76
N ILE A 3 34.20 -16.17 9.94
CA ILE A 3 33.17 -16.31 8.91
C ILE A 3 31.90 -15.71 9.49
N SER A 4 31.73 -14.40 9.31
CA SER A 4 30.43 -13.77 9.53
C SER A 4 29.47 -14.34 8.48
N PRO A 5 28.30 -14.86 8.85
CA PRO A 5 27.30 -15.16 7.84
C PRO A 5 26.87 -13.81 7.25
N THR A 6 27.24 -13.59 6.00
CA THR A 6 26.56 -12.61 5.15
C THR A 6 25.11 -13.04 5.13
N SER A 7 24.24 -12.35 5.88
CA SER A 7 22.80 -12.43 5.68
C SER A 7 22.55 -12.01 4.24
N ALA A 8 22.51 -13.00 3.36
CA ALA A 8 21.96 -12.84 2.04
C ALA A 8 20.49 -12.50 2.26
N SER A 9 20.15 -11.21 2.14
CA SER A 9 18.78 -10.74 1.99
C SER A 9 18.25 -11.35 0.69
N HIS A 10 17.76 -12.58 0.78
CA HIS A 10 17.06 -13.21 -0.32
C HIS A 10 15.69 -12.53 -0.47
N PRO A 11 15.30 -12.11 -1.68
CA PRO A 11 13.97 -11.57 -1.92
C PRO A 11 12.93 -12.63 -1.53
N VAL A 12 11.91 -12.22 -0.80
CA VAL A 12 10.87 -13.13 -0.28
C VAL A 12 9.54 -12.82 -0.97
N HIS A 13 8.80 -13.90 -1.27
CA HIS A 13 7.41 -13.77 -1.70
C HIS A 13 6.53 -13.54 -0.48
N GLU A 14 6.27 -12.27 -0.19
CA GLU A 14 5.38 -11.84 0.89
C GLU A 14 3.93 -11.69 0.39
N GLN A 15 2.95 -11.73 1.29
CA GLN A 15 1.54 -11.61 0.89
C GLN A 15 1.23 -10.20 0.37
N GLU A 16 0.52 -10.10 -0.76
CA GLU A 16 -0.08 -8.83 -1.21
C GLU A 16 -1.01 -8.24 -0.15
N LEU A 17 -1.01 -6.92 0.03
CA LEU A 17 -1.83 -6.22 1.02
C LEU A 17 -2.72 -5.17 0.37
N VAL A 18 -3.90 -4.97 0.94
CA VAL A 18 -4.80 -3.87 0.62
C VAL A 18 -4.80 -2.88 1.77
N PHE A 19 -4.33 -1.66 1.50
CA PHE A 19 -4.35 -0.56 2.44
C PHE A 19 -5.62 0.28 2.31
N ALA A 20 -6.37 0.30 3.40
CA ALA A 20 -7.65 0.98 3.57
C ALA A 20 -8.75 0.44 2.63
N HIS A 21 -9.53 -0.48 3.18
CA HIS A 21 -10.89 -0.74 2.74
C HIS A 21 -11.82 -0.57 3.95
N VAL A 22 -12.95 0.14 3.83
CA VAL A 22 -14.01 0.20 4.88
C VAL A 22 -14.76 -1.14 4.99
N ARG A 23 -14.22 -2.20 4.41
CA ARG A 23 -14.85 -3.50 4.39
C ARG A 23 -13.84 -4.62 4.60
N ALA A 24 -13.40 -4.77 5.84
CA ALA A 24 -13.49 -6.09 6.47
C ALA A 24 -14.98 -6.49 6.72
N VAL A 25 -15.86 -6.16 5.75
CA VAL A 25 -17.33 -6.33 5.67
C VAL A 25 -17.69 -6.55 4.17
N LEU A 26 -16.85 -7.28 3.44
CA LEU A 26 -17.23 -7.95 2.18
C LEU A 26 -17.40 -9.45 2.42
N GLY A 27 -17.49 -9.85 3.69
CA GLY A 27 -18.11 -11.12 4.05
C GLY A 27 -19.61 -10.95 3.96
N ALA A 28 -20.21 -11.72 3.06
CA ALA A 28 -21.65 -11.91 2.90
C ALA A 28 -22.44 -10.72 2.35
N ALA A 29 -23.46 -11.08 1.60
CA ALA A 29 -24.53 -10.22 1.14
C ALA A 29 -24.96 -9.22 2.23
N GLU A 30 -25.22 -7.99 1.78
CA GLU A 30 -25.81 -6.86 2.51
C GLU A 30 -24.89 -5.74 3.05
N ALA A 31 -25.45 -4.53 2.94
CA ALA A 31 -25.19 -3.32 3.72
C ALA A 31 -23.92 -2.46 3.44
N SER A 32 -24.03 -1.61 2.40
CA SER A 32 -23.86 -0.13 2.47
C SER A 32 -22.95 0.48 1.36
N PRO A 33 -23.40 1.51 0.63
CA PRO A 33 -22.74 2.10 -0.55
C PRO A 33 -21.59 3.08 -0.21
N VAL A 34 -21.15 3.16 1.04
CA VAL A 34 -20.21 4.19 1.49
C VAL A 34 -18.81 3.59 1.69
N LEU A 35 -18.04 3.50 0.60
CA LEU A 35 -16.58 3.31 0.67
C LEU A 35 -15.97 4.34 1.65
N PRO A 36 -14.81 4.13 2.29
CA PRO A 36 -14.17 5.24 3.02
C PRO A 36 -13.86 6.36 2.04
N ARG A 37 -13.84 7.59 2.51
CA ARG A 37 -13.18 8.66 1.76
C ARG A 37 -11.83 8.92 2.41
N LEU A 38 -10.78 8.39 1.81
CA LEU A 38 -9.43 8.66 2.26
C LEU A 38 -8.98 10.06 1.84
N SER A 39 -8.18 10.69 2.68
CA SER A 39 -7.57 11.97 2.34
C SER A 39 -6.39 11.76 1.41
N ARG A 40 -6.60 12.00 0.11
CA ARG A 40 -5.54 11.99 -0.92
C ARG A 40 -4.30 12.80 -0.50
N ARG A 41 -4.50 13.95 0.15
CA ARG A 41 -3.39 14.79 0.63
C ARG A 41 -2.57 14.11 1.73
N LYS A 42 -3.24 13.52 2.73
CA LYS A 42 -2.54 12.82 3.83
C LYS A 42 -1.82 11.58 3.30
N THR A 43 -2.50 10.80 2.45
CA THR A 43 -1.94 9.59 1.84
C THR A 43 -0.73 9.91 0.95
N ALA A 44 -0.86 10.86 0.01
CA ALA A 44 0.27 11.23 -0.85
C ALA A 44 1.47 11.77 -0.07
N ARG A 45 1.24 12.56 0.99
CA ARG A 45 2.32 13.02 1.87
C ARG A 45 3.01 11.86 2.56
N ALA A 46 2.26 10.89 3.09
CA ALA A 46 2.83 9.72 3.75
C ALA A 46 3.67 8.87 2.77
N LEU A 47 3.13 8.59 1.58
CA LEU A 47 3.85 7.88 0.52
C LEU A 47 5.14 8.61 0.12
N ALA A 48 5.06 9.92 -0.14
CA ALA A 48 6.24 10.71 -0.49
C ALA A 48 7.27 10.76 0.64
N SER A 49 6.85 10.84 1.91
CA SER A 49 7.74 10.80 3.07
C SER A 49 8.43 9.44 3.24
N ALA A 50 7.79 8.35 2.83
CA ALA A 50 8.37 7.01 2.79
C ALA A 50 9.20 6.76 1.53
N GLY A 51 9.34 7.77 0.65
CA GLY A 51 10.19 7.68 -0.53
C GLY A 51 9.51 7.10 -1.77
N PHE A 52 8.20 6.86 -1.75
CA PHE A 52 7.48 6.43 -2.95
C PHE A 52 7.50 7.51 -4.03
N CYS A 53 7.67 7.07 -5.28
CA CYS A 53 7.64 7.89 -6.48
C CYS A 53 6.76 7.24 -7.56
N ASN A 54 6.39 8.03 -8.57
CA ASN A 54 5.73 7.51 -9.77
C ASN A 54 6.76 6.92 -10.76
N LEU A 55 6.28 6.41 -11.90
CA LEU A 55 7.09 5.87 -12.99
C LEU A 55 8.14 6.85 -13.57
N THR A 56 8.01 8.15 -13.32
CA THR A 56 8.99 9.17 -13.77
C THR A 56 9.94 9.58 -12.66
N GLY A 57 9.92 8.92 -11.50
CA GLY A 57 10.75 9.25 -10.34
C GLY A 57 10.29 10.47 -9.55
N GLU A 58 9.15 11.08 -9.88
CA GLU A 58 8.60 12.19 -9.11
C GLU A 58 7.92 11.70 -7.82
N PRO A 59 8.05 12.43 -6.68
CA PRO A 59 7.33 12.09 -5.46
C PRO A 59 5.82 12.03 -5.65
N VAL A 60 5.14 11.14 -4.91
CA VAL A 60 3.68 10.97 -5.01
C VAL A 60 2.94 12.28 -4.72
N ARG A 61 2.06 12.67 -5.66
CA ARG A 61 1.17 13.84 -5.52
C ARG A 61 -0.28 13.41 -5.30
N ALA A 62 -1.03 14.21 -4.55
CA ALA A 62 -2.45 13.94 -4.28
C ALA A 62 -3.36 13.96 -5.53
N SER A 63 -2.89 14.54 -6.64
CA SER A 63 -3.56 14.49 -7.95
C SER A 63 -3.48 13.11 -8.59
N ALA A 64 -2.38 12.38 -8.39
CA ALA A 64 -2.17 11.05 -8.94
C ALA A 64 -3.18 10.04 -8.36
N LEU A 65 -3.49 10.16 -7.06
CA LEU A 65 -4.50 9.34 -6.37
C LEU A 65 -5.96 9.59 -6.82
N LYS A 66 -6.20 10.34 -7.90
CA LYS A 66 -7.53 10.51 -8.50
C LYS A 66 -7.82 9.46 -9.57
N GLN A 67 -6.79 8.87 -10.15
CA GLN A 67 -6.90 7.94 -11.26
C GLN A 67 -6.77 6.53 -10.68
N ASP A 68 -7.78 5.70 -10.92
CA ASP A 68 -7.71 4.28 -10.55
C ASP A 68 -6.55 3.61 -11.28
N GLY A 69 -5.88 2.66 -10.63
CA GLY A 69 -4.75 1.95 -11.23
C GLY A 69 -3.45 2.73 -11.33
N THR A 70 -3.34 3.90 -10.68
CA THR A 70 -2.08 4.67 -10.71
C THR A 70 -1.04 3.99 -9.84
N GLN A 71 0.11 3.68 -10.44
CA GLN A 71 1.21 2.94 -9.83
C GLN A 71 2.30 3.84 -9.27
N PHE A 72 2.85 3.42 -8.14
CA PHE A 72 3.96 4.05 -7.43
C PHE A 72 4.93 2.98 -6.94
N PHE A 73 6.20 3.31 -6.91
CA PHE A 73 7.26 2.41 -6.46
C PHE A 73 7.97 3.04 -5.29
N ASP A 74 8.41 2.21 -4.35
CA ASP A 74 9.35 2.65 -3.34
C ASP A 74 10.73 2.91 -3.99
N ARG A 75 11.68 3.48 -3.25
CA ARG A 75 13.01 3.83 -3.80
C ARG A 75 13.81 2.63 -4.28
N SER A 76 13.55 1.45 -3.72
CA SER A 76 14.24 0.23 -4.10
C SER A 76 13.56 -0.51 -5.27
N GLU A 77 12.39 -0.03 -5.71
CA GLU A 77 11.55 -0.67 -6.74
C GLU A 77 11.11 -2.10 -6.36
N THR A 78 11.13 -2.41 -5.07
CA THR A 78 10.78 -3.74 -4.53
C THR A 78 9.34 -3.82 -4.03
N VAL A 79 8.64 -2.69 -3.96
CA VAL A 79 7.22 -2.62 -3.60
C VAL A 79 6.48 -1.72 -4.57
N LEU A 80 5.44 -2.28 -5.17
CA LEU A 80 4.46 -1.56 -5.98
C LEU A 80 3.27 -1.16 -5.11
N VAL A 81 2.82 0.08 -5.28
CA VAL A 81 1.58 0.59 -4.70
C VAL A 81 0.68 1.09 -5.82
N GLU A 82 -0.55 0.63 -5.84
CA GLU A 82 -1.55 1.04 -6.83
C GLU A 82 -2.73 1.75 -6.15
N SER A 83 -3.21 2.86 -6.72
CA SER A 83 -4.33 3.58 -6.15
C SER A 83 -5.70 3.02 -6.56
N LEU A 84 -6.57 2.80 -5.56
CA LEU A 84 -7.92 2.32 -5.75
C LEU A 84 -8.94 3.47 -5.67
N THR A 85 -9.67 3.69 -6.77
CA THR A 85 -10.64 4.76 -6.94
C THR A 85 -11.92 4.26 -7.60
N ARG A 86 -13.09 4.67 -7.09
CA ARG A 86 -14.40 4.43 -7.74
C ARG A 86 -15.07 5.76 -8.06
N GLY A 87 -15.16 6.09 -9.35
CA GLY A 87 -15.63 7.41 -9.80
C GLY A 87 -14.72 8.53 -9.28
N ARG A 88 -15.25 9.44 -8.45
CA ARG A 88 -14.45 10.53 -7.83
C ARG A 88 -13.91 10.19 -6.44
N ARG A 89 -14.08 8.95 -5.98
CA ARG A 89 -13.80 8.54 -4.61
C ARG A 89 -12.57 7.65 -4.54
N PHE A 90 -11.46 8.25 -4.10
CA PHE A 90 -10.27 7.53 -3.66
C PHE A 90 -10.60 6.79 -2.37
N TYR A 91 -10.45 5.46 -2.39
CA TYR A 91 -10.92 4.61 -1.30
C TYR A 91 -9.86 3.68 -0.72
N GLY A 92 -8.72 3.46 -1.39
CA GLY A 92 -7.68 2.57 -0.90
C GLY A 92 -6.41 2.61 -1.73
N LEU A 93 -5.43 1.82 -1.31
CA LEU A 93 -4.26 1.44 -2.08
C LEU A 93 -4.15 -0.09 -2.09
N PHE A 94 -3.73 -0.65 -3.20
CA PHE A 94 -3.23 -2.02 -3.29
C PHE A 94 -1.70 -1.97 -3.17
N VAL A 95 -1.11 -2.90 -2.44
CA VAL A 95 0.32 -2.94 -2.09
C VAL A 95 0.83 -4.32 -2.44
N GLU A 96 1.71 -4.38 -3.44
CA GLU A 96 2.25 -5.62 -3.99
C GLU A 96 3.76 -5.68 -3.76
N PRO A 97 4.27 -6.73 -3.11
CA PRO A 97 5.70 -6.99 -3.03
C PRO A 97 6.20 -7.50 -4.38
N THR A 98 7.12 -6.78 -5.02
CA THR A 98 7.75 -7.23 -6.28
C THR A 98 9.01 -8.04 -6.02
N SER A 99 9.84 -7.65 -5.06
CA SER A 99 11.01 -8.41 -4.55
C SER A 99 11.60 -7.81 -3.26
N PRO A 100 10.80 -7.49 -2.22
CA PRO A 100 11.35 -6.83 -1.03
C PRO A 100 12.16 -7.80 -0.17
N THR A 101 13.07 -7.25 0.63
CA THR A 101 13.61 -7.99 1.78
C THR A 101 12.56 -8.04 2.89
N HIS A 102 12.70 -8.97 3.84
CA HIS A 102 11.80 -9.00 5.00
C HIS A 102 11.81 -7.69 5.81
N GLU A 103 12.95 -7.02 5.88
CA GLU A 103 13.09 -5.73 6.59
C GLU A 103 12.36 -4.60 5.87
N ASP A 104 12.49 -4.54 4.54
CA ASP A 104 11.75 -3.59 3.71
C ASP A 104 10.25 -3.81 3.86
N TRP A 105 9.82 -5.07 3.82
CA TRP A 105 8.41 -5.43 3.92
C TRP A 105 7.79 -5.12 5.29
N ALA A 106 8.53 -5.38 6.37
CA ALA A 106 8.11 -5.01 7.72
C ALA A 106 7.96 -3.48 7.86
N THR A 107 8.93 -2.72 7.34
CA THR A 107 8.90 -1.24 7.34
C THR A 107 7.69 -0.70 6.58
N ILE A 108 7.40 -1.25 5.40
CA ILE A 108 6.22 -0.88 4.60
C ILE A 108 4.92 -1.20 5.33
N THR A 109 4.83 -2.39 5.94
CA THR A 109 3.66 -2.83 6.70
C THR A 109 3.39 -1.90 7.88
N ASP A 110 4.41 -1.54 8.65
CA ASP A 110 4.32 -0.61 9.79
C ASP A 110 3.91 0.79 9.36
N MET A 111 4.48 1.29 8.25
CA MET A 111 4.10 2.58 7.67
C MET A 111 2.62 2.59 7.30
N PHE A 112 2.14 1.55 6.62
CA PHE A 112 0.72 1.45 6.24
C PHE A 112 -0.18 1.26 7.46
N ALA A 113 0.22 0.52 8.49
CA ALA A 113 -0.52 0.42 9.74
C ALA A 113 -0.68 1.81 10.40
N GLU A 114 0.40 2.60 10.46
CA GLU A 114 0.36 3.96 11.00
C GLU A 114 -0.49 4.91 10.16
N LEU A 115 -0.38 4.85 8.83
CA LEU A 115 -1.23 5.62 7.94
C LEU A 115 -2.71 5.27 8.17
N GLY A 116 -3.00 3.99 8.35
CA GLY A 116 -4.32 3.45 8.69
C GLY A 116 -4.90 4.10 9.93
N ARG A 117 -4.13 4.17 11.03
CA ARG A 117 -4.54 4.86 12.27
C ARG A 117 -4.93 6.33 12.03
N ARG A 118 -4.20 7.04 11.16
CA ARG A 118 -4.42 8.47 10.88
C ARG A 118 -5.61 8.78 9.98
N VAL A 119 -6.09 7.80 9.23
CA VAL A 119 -7.18 7.95 8.24
C VAL A 119 -8.35 7.01 8.51
N HIS A 120 -8.37 6.34 9.67
CA HIS A 120 -9.33 5.29 10.03
C HIS A 120 -9.43 4.18 8.97
N GLY A 121 -8.30 3.84 8.38
CA GLY A 121 -8.13 2.70 7.47
C GLY A 121 -7.44 1.53 8.16
N ARG A 122 -7.53 0.33 7.57
CA ARG A 122 -6.83 -0.88 8.01
C ARG A 122 -6.10 -1.50 6.83
N LEU A 123 -4.92 -2.06 7.10
CA LEU A 123 -4.17 -2.91 6.19
C LEU A 123 -4.64 -4.36 6.38
N ALA A 124 -4.93 -5.07 5.30
CA ALA A 124 -5.39 -6.46 5.32
C ALA A 124 -4.82 -7.25 4.13
N PRO A 125 -4.62 -8.57 4.26
CA PRO A 125 -4.21 -9.43 3.14
C PRO A 125 -5.16 -9.34 1.95
N ALA A 126 -4.61 -9.28 0.73
CA ALA A 126 -5.38 -9.16 -0.51
C ALA A 126 -6.33 -10.35 -0.74
N ASP A 127 -5.93 -11.56 -0.33
CA ASP A 127 -6.73 -12.78 -0.47
C ASP A 127 -8.06 -12.71 0.30
N GLN A 128 -8.17 -11.84 1.31
CA GLN A 128 -9.44 -11.60 2.01
C GLN A 128 -10.47 -10.84 1.17
N PHE A 129 -10.08 -10.37 -0.01
CA PHE A 129 -10.92 -9.60 -0.95
C PHE A 129 -11.13 -10.29 -2.30
N ARG A 130 -10.42 -11.40 -2.57
CA ARG A 130 -10.62 -12.23 -3.77
C ARG A 130 -11.76 -13.23 -3.49
N GLY A 131 -13.01 -12.74 -3.52
CA GLY A 131 -14.23 -13.51 -3.27
C GLY A 131 -15.42 -12.98 -4.04
#